data_AF-A0A6G2K3D5-F1
#
_entry.id   AF-A0A6G2K3D5-F1
#
_cell.length_a   1.000
_cell.length_b   1.000
_cell.length_c   1.000
_cell.angle_alpha   90.00
_cell.angle_beta   90.00
_cell.angle_gamma   90.00
#
_symmetry.space_group_name_H-M   'P 1'
#
loop_
_entity.id
_entity.type
_entity.pdbx_description
1 polymer ?
#
loop_
_entity_poly.entity_id
_entity_poly.type
_entity_poly.pdbx_seq_one_letter_code
_entity_poly.pdbx_strand_id
1 'polypeptide(L)'
;GQRGTTPVRRRDRDHGEIRGLGGDRVEGRHAVKELLLAGTRPVRQVVLAADQDPSPILDDIIDLADEAGVDIRELPRGRFEQMAATDAPQGVVAFAAPLREYAVEELLAQQPAGPPNSLYLSAGAEHAEGRTPAPPPEAGEEAPELAETTEGAEGTDDAEEAAAAAGAASDTAEGDDVADEEEPSDAAAQADPADADGTADRRAASAATLLLVLDGIVDPGNLGAILRTAECAGVTGVVLPRHRAARITPTVAKRAAGAIEHLRFAPVSGIPTALATLAEQGVWSVGLDVTADQTIWQLDLADAPLALVLGAEGRGLSRLVRRRCDVTTRIPTAGKLDSLNAAAAGSIALFEVMRRRAAP
;
A
#
# COMPACT_ATOMS: atom_id res chain seq x y z
N GLY A 1 -29.59 4.37 -41.25
CA GLY A 1 -28.26 3.84 -40.95
C GLY A 1 -27.60 4.69 -39.89
N GLN A 2 -27.69 4.27 -38.63
CA GLN A 2 -27.02 4.93 -37.51
C GLN A 2 -25.52 4.58 -37.57
N ARG A 3 -24.66 5.60 -37.57
CA ARG A 3 -23.21 5.43 -37.51
C ARG A 3 -22.83 5.24 -36.05
N GLY A 4 -22.40 4.03 -35.70
CA GLY A 4 -21.80 3.74 -34.40
C GLY A 4 -20.47 4.49 -34.26
N THR A 5 -20.34 5.27 -33.20
CA THR A 5 -19.08 5.85 -32.75
C THR A 5 -18.25 4.74 -32.10
N THR A 6 -17.19 4.31 -32.77
CA THR A 6 -16.21 3.37 -32.22
C THR A 6 -15.49 4.04 -31.04
N PRO A 7 -15.42 3.43 -29.85
CA PRO A 7 -14.64 3.99 -28.75
C PRO A 7 -13.15 3.92 -29.11
N VAL A 8 -12.50 5.07 -29.06
CA VAL A 8 -11.06 5.20 -29.30
C VAL A 8 -10.34 4.52 -28.12
N ARG A 9 -9.82 3.30 -28.33
CA ARG A 9 -8.83 2.68 -27.43
C ARG A 9 -7.64 3.63 -27.32
N ARG A 10 -7.54 4.37 -26.20
CA ARG A 10 -6.34 5.15 -25.88
C ARG A 10 -5.21 4.14 -25.64
N ARG A 11 -4.30 4.04 -26.61
CA ARG A 11 -3.03 3.34 -26.44
C ARG A 11 -2.33 3.90 -25.21
N ASP A 12 -1.86 3.01 -24.34
CA ASP A 12 -0.84 3.29 -23.33
C ASP A 12 0.27 4.09 -24.00
N ARG A 13 0.33 5.39 -23.69
CA ARG A 13 1.35 6.28 -24.22
C ARG A 13 2.61 6.04 -23.41
N ASP A 14 3.51 5.30 -24.04
CA ASP A 14 4.98 5.38 -23.94
C ASP A 14 5.49 6.01 -22.63
N HIS A 15 5.43 5.22 -21.56
CA HIS A 15 6.12 5.55 -20.33
C HIS A 15 7.60 5.32 -20.59
N GLY A 16 8.43 6.37 -20.53
CA GLY A 16 9.87 6.21 -20.53
C GLY A 16 10.24 5.07 -19.58
N GLU A 17 11.04 4.11 -20.06
CA GLU A 17 11.32 2.84 -19.37
C GLU A 17 11.56 3.10 -17.87
N ILE A 18 10.67 2.60 -17.01
CA ILE A 18 10.82 2.72 -15.57
C ILE A 18 12.12 2.01 -15.19
N ARG A 19 13.16 2.78 -14.85
CA ARG A 19 14.46 2.24 -14.42
C ARG A 19 14.41 1.95 -12.93
N GLY A 20 14.81 0.73 -12.55
CA GLY A 20 14.77 0.29 -11.15
C GLY A 20 13.35 0.13 -10.61
N LEU A 21 13.13 0.57 -9.36
CA LEU A 21 11.83 0.53 -8.68
C LEU A 21 10.79 1.52 -9.25
N GLY A 22 11.24 2.63 -9.83
CA GLY A 22 10.40 3.77 -10.21
C GLY A 22 10.35 4.87 -9.15
N GLY A 23 9.21 5.57 -9.09
CA GLY A 23 9.00 6.74 -8.24
C GLY A 23 9.73 8.01 -8.68
N ASP A 24 10.47 7.99 -9.78
CA ASP A 24 11.17 9.15 -10.35
C ASP A 24 10.23 10.25 -10.89
N ARG A 25 8.95 9.91 -11.04
CA ARG A 25 7.86 10.83 -11.34
C ARG A 25 6.73 10.65 -10.32
N VAL A 26 6.38 11.71 -9.62
CA VAL A 26 5.35 11.74 -8.58
C VAL A 26 4.24 12.71 -8.97
N GLU A 27 2.98 12.27 -8.90
CA GLU A 27 1.82 13.07 -9.27
C GLU A 27 0.82 13.15 -8.11
N GLY A 28 0.14 14.29 -8.02
CA GLY A 28 -0.85 14.55 -6.98
C GLY A 28 -0.31 15.41 -5.84
N ARG A 29 -1.19 16.20 -5.24
CA ARG A 29 -0.81 17.24 -4.26
C ARG A 29 -0.16 16.63 -3.01
N HIS A 30 -0.84 15.67 -2.38
CA HIS A 30 -0.34 14.98 -1.18
C HIS A 30 1.00 14.27 -1.42
N ALA A 31 1.12 13.54 -2.53
CA ALA A 31 2.34 12.79 -2.84
C ALA A 31 3.53 13.73 -3.12
N VAL A 32 3.32 14.86 -3.80
CA VAL A 32 4.39 15.83 -4.07
C VAL A 32 4.78 16.60 -2.83
N LYS A 33 3.81 17.03 -2.00
CA LYS A 33 4.08 17.66 -0.70
C LYS A 33 4.93 16.74 0.16
N GLU A 34 4.55 15.48 0.29
CA GLU A 34 5.27 14.53 1.14
C GLU A 34 6.67 14.22 0.61
N LEU A 35 6.86 14.13 -0.71
CA LEU A 35 8.17 14.00 -1.34
C LEU A 35 9.11 15.16 -0.96
N LEU A 36 8.62 16.39 -1.02
CA LEU A 36 9.40 17.57 -0.67
C LEU A 36 9.70 17.60 0.83
N LEU A 37 8.69 17.34 1.66
CA LEU A 37 8.79 17.32 3.11
C LEU A 37 9.78 16.25 3.61
N ALA A 38 9.73 15.05 3.05
CA ALA A 38 10.59 13.94 3.45
C ALA A 38 12.06 14.20 3.10
N GLY A 39 12.33 14.89 1.98
CA GLY A 39 13.69 15.27 1.57
C GLY A 39 14.66 14.09 1.41
N THR A 40 14.16 12.87 1.27
CA THR A 40 14.97 11.63 1.27
C THR A 40 15.73 11.40 -0.04
N ARG A 41 15.35 12.11 -1.10
CA ARG A 41 15.96 12.03 -2.43
C ARG A 41 15.84 13.36 -3.18
N PRO A 42 16.80 13.68 -4.07
CA PRO A 42 16.80 14.97 -4.75
C PRO A 42 15.61 15.10 -5.72
N VAL A 43 14.89 16.21 -5.59
CA VAL A 43 13.84 16.64 -6.51
C VAL A 43 14.45 17.62 -7.51
N ARG A 44 14.26 17.37 -8.80
CA ARG A 44 14.83 18.18 -9.89
C ARG A 44 13.95 19.34 -10.30
N GLN A 45 12.63 19.11 -10.28
CA GLN A 45 11.65 20.07 -10.76
C GLN A 45 10.26 19.73 -10.23
N VAL A 46 9.50 20.77 -9.88
CA VAL A 46 8.04 20.70 -9.69
C VAL A 46 7.37 21.41 -10.86
N VAL A 47 6.31 20.81 -11.40
CA VAL A 47 5.49 21.37 -12.46
C VAL A 47 4.06 21.53 -11.97
N LEU A 48 3.55 22.75 -12.10
CA LEU A 48 2.19 23.12 -11.72
C LEU A 48 1.35 23.37 -12.98
N ALA A 49 0.10 22.94 -12.96
CA ALA A 49 -0.89 23.40 -13.93
C ALA A 49 -1.23 24.88 -13.64
N ALA A 50 -1.36 25.67 -14.70
CA ALA A 50 -1.82 27.05 -14.62
C ALA A 50 -3.28 27.14 -14.17
N ASP A 51 -3.64 28.30 -13.63
CA ASP A 51 -5.00 28.67 -13.23
C ASP A 51 -5.61 27.66 -12.24
N GLN A 52 -4.83 27.12 -11.30
CA GLN A 52 -5.37 26.26 -10.25
C GLN A 52 -6.10 27.08 -9.17
N ASP A 53 -7.16 26.50 -8.62
CA ASP A 53 -7.83 27.09 -7.47
C ASP A 53 -6.86 27.12 -6.27
N PRO A 54 -6.73 28.26 -5.58
CA PRO A 54 -5.90 28.38 -4.39
C PRO A 54 -6.29 27.34 -3.35
N SER A 55 -5.30 26.74 -2.71
CA SER A 55 -5.53 25.80 -1.61
C SER A 55 -4.30 25.73 -0.71
N PRO A 56 -4.45 25.54 0.61
CA PRO A 56 -3.32 25.49 1.54
C PRO A 56 -2.24 24.49 1.14
N ILE A 57 -2.63 23.34 0.58
CA ILE A 57 -1.69 22.31 0.14
C ILE A 57 -0.83 22.76 -1.05
N LEU A 58 -1.33 23.63 -1.94
CA LEU A 58 -0.53 24.17 -3.03
C LEU A 58 0.48 25.19 -2.51
N ASP A 59 0.07 26.02 -1.55
CA ASP A 59 0.96 26.97 -0.88
C ASP A 59 2.09 26.23 -0.17
N ASP A 60 1.77 25.18 0.60
CA ASP A 60 2.76 24.30 1.24
C ASP A 60 3.77 23.70 0.23
N ILE A 61 3.29 23.28 -0.95
CA ILE A 61 4.17 22.70 -1.99
C ILE A 61 5.12 23.75 -2.54
N ILE A 62 4.64 24.98 -2.77
CA ILE A 62 5.47 26.08 -3.26
C ILE A 62 6.52 26.43 -2.21
N ASP A 63 6.12 26.61 -0.96
CA ASP A 63 7.03 26.95 0.14
C ASP A 63 8.10 25.88 0.34
N LEU A 64 7.72 24.59 0.36
CA LEU A 64 8.67 23.48 0.48
C LEU A 64 9.62 23.38 -0.71
N ALA A 65 9.12 23.62 -1.93
CA ALA A 65 9.97 23.60 -3.13
C ALA A 65 10.97 24.76 -3.14
N ASP A 66 10.56 25.96 -2.73
CA ASP A 66 11.44 27.12 -2.59
C ASP A 66 12.49 26.90 -1.49
N GLU A 67 12.10 26.36 -0.33
CA GLU A 67 13.02 26.02 0.77
C GLU A 67 14.05 24.96 0.34
N ALA A 68 13.63 23.96 -0.44
CA ALA A 68 14.49 22.93 -0.99
C ALA A 68 15.32 23.40 -2.21
N GLY A 69 15.10 24.63 -2.71
CA GLY A 69 15.78 25.17 -3.89
C GLY A 69 15.42 24.44 -5.19
N VAL A 70 14.19 23.94 -5.31
CA VAL A 70 13.70 23.17 -6.45
C VAL A 70 13.01 24.10 -7.45
N ASP A 71 13.37 23.98 -8.73
CA ASP A 71 12.75 24.78 -9.79
C ASP A 71 11.25 24.46 -9.94
N ILE A 72 10.40 25.47 -9.76
CA ILE A 72 8.95 25.40 -10.03
C ILE A 72 8.67 25.93 -11.43
N ARG A 73 7.94 25.15 -12.23
CA ARG A 73 7.52 25.53 -13.59
C ARG A 73 6.00 25.45 -13.72
N GLU A 74 5.39 26.53 -14.20
CA GLU A 74 3.97 26.54 -14.54
C GLU A 74 3.74 26.16 -16.02
N LEU A 75 2.71 25.35 -16.29
CA LEU A 75 2.29 24.97 -17.64
C LEU A 75 0.80 25.21 -17.86
N PRO A 76 0.37 25.67 -19.04
CA PRO A 76 -1.05 25.74 -19.40
C PRO A 76 -1.74 24.37 -19.24
N ARG A 77 -2.98 24.34 -18.74
CA ARG A 77 -3.73 23.11 -18.41
C ARG A 77 -3.68 22.03 -19.51
N GLY A 78 -3.95 22.40 -20.76
CA GLY A 78 -3.94 21.43 -21.87
C GLY A 78 -2.56 20.82 -22.16
N ARG A 79 -1.47 21.53 -21.87
CA ARG A 79 -0.09 21.00 -21.98
C ARG A 79 0.27 20.14 -20.76
N PHE A 80 -0.20 20.53 -19.59
CA PHE A 80 -0.04 19.77 -18.37
C PHE A 80 -0.75 18.40 -18.46
N GLU A 81 -1.99 18.36 -18.93
CA GLU A 81 -2.75 17.11 -19.15
C GLU A 81 -2.09 16.18 -20.17
N GLN A 82 -1.41 16.73 -21.19
CA GLN A 82 -0.65 15.93 -22.15
C GLN A 82 0.64 15.35 -21.54
N MET A 83 1.20 16.03 -20.53
CA MET A 83 2.38 15.58 -19.82
C MET A 83 2.02 14.52 -18.79
N ALA A 84 0.93 14.73 -18.03
CA ALA A 84 0.41 13.87 -16.95
C ALA A 84 0.34 12.39 -17.34
N ALA A 85 0.73 11.51 -16.41
CA ALA A 85 0.67 10.06 -16.57
C ALA A 85 -0.59 9.47 -15.96
N THR A 86 -1.18 10.12 -14.95
CA THR A 86 -2.44 9.69 -14.33
C THR A 86 -3.66 10.35 -14.96
N ASP A 87 -4.83 9.70 -14.89
CA ASP A 87 -6.09 10.23 -15.45
C ASP A 87 -6.61 11.48 -14.71
N ALA A 88 -6.06 11.78 -13.52
CA ALA A 88 -6.45 12.93 -12.71
C ALA A 88 -5.24 13.47 -11.91
N PRO A 89 -4.27 14.13 -12.54
CA PRO A 89 -3.00 14.53 -11.91
C PRO A 89 -3.10 15.57 -10.78
N GLN A 90 -4.30 16.09 -10.47
CA GLN A 90 -4.57 17.13 -9.46
C GLN A 90 -3.75 18.43 -9.64
N GLY A 91 -3.23 18.65 -10.86
CA GLY A 91 -2.50 19.86 -11.23
C GLY A 91 -1.04 19.95 -10.74
N VAL A 92 -0.49 18.89 -10.14
CA VAL A 92 0.89 18.90 -9.62
C VAL A 92 1.66 17.64 -10.04
N VAL A 93 2.87 17.83 -10.57
CA VAL A 93 3.84 16.75 -10.86
C VAL A 93 5.22 17.16 -10.34
N ALA A 94 5.95 16.23 -9.75
CA ALA A 94 7.37 16.39 -9.43
C ALA A 94 8.23 15.32 -10.12
N PHE A 95 9.46 15.69 -10.47
CA PHE A 95 10.47 14.80 -11.01
C PHE A 95 11.62 14.66 -10.02
N ALA A 96 11.91 13.44 -9.58
CA ALA A 96 12.90 13.13 -8.55
C ALA A 96 13.90 12.06 -9.00
N ALA A 97 14.97 11.84 -8.23
CA ALA A 97 15.76 10.63 -8.37
C ALA A 97 14.89 9.38 -8.07
N PRO A 98 15.16 8.22 -8.70
CA PRO A 98 14.40 7.00 -8.42
C PRO A 98 14.54 6.57 -6.95
N LEU A 99 13.59 5.77 -6.46
CA LEU A 99 13.65 5.21 -5.11
C LEU A 99 14.88 4.32 -4.92
N ARG A 100 15.46 4.37 -3.72
CA ARG A 100 16.59 3.51 -3.35
C ARG A 100 16.13 2.06 -3.23
N GLU A 101 16.86 1.16 -3.88
CA GLU A 101 16.72 -0.29 -3.69
C GLU A 101 17.60 -0.74 -2.52
N TYR A 102 17.03 -1.56 -1.63
CA TYR A 102 17.73 -2.17 -0.50
C TYR A 102 17.88 -3.68 -0.72
N ALA A 103 18.92 -4.28 -0.16
CA ALA A 103 18.94 -5.72 0.06
C ALA A 103 17.93 -6.13 1.15
N VAL A 104 17.51 -7.40 1.17
CA VAL A 104 16.55 -7.91 2.17
C VAL A 104 17.13 -7.77 3.58
N GLU A 105 18.42 -8.05 3.73
CA GLU A 105 19.17 -7.97 4.97
C GLU A 105 19.30 -6.52 5.47
N GLU A 106 19.41 -5.55 4.56
CA GLU A 106 19.45 -4.11 4.92
C GLU A 106 18.12 -3.63 5.52
N LEU A 107 16.99 -4.27 5.21
CA LEU A 107 15.71 -3.92 5.82
C LEU A 107 15.68 -4.26 7.33
N LEU A 108 16.47 -5.24 7.75
CA LEU A 108 16.53 -5.70 9.15
C LEU A 108 17.39 -4.79 10.04
N ALA A 109 18.24 -3.96 9.43
CA ALA A 109 19.00 -2.96 10.18
C ALA A 109 18.06 -1.89 10.77
N GLN A 110 18.24 -1.61 12.07
CA GLN A 110 17.43 -0.62 12.80
C GLN A 110 17.55 0.76 12.16
N GLN A 111 16.41 1.43 11.96
CA GLN A 111 16.37 2.87 11.78
C GLN A 111 16.54 3.54 13.16
N PRO A 112 17.23 4.70 13.26
CA PRO A 112 17.02 5.57 14.41
C PRO A 112 15.52 5.92 14.46
N ALA A 113 14.91 5.81 15.64
CA ALA A 113 13.49 6.11 15.81
C ALA A 113 13.21 7.55 15.35
N GLY A 114 12.52 7.71 14.22
CA GLY A 114 11.84 8.95 13.88
C GLY A 114 10.72 9.19 14.90
N PRO A 115 10.31 10.43 15.14
CA PRO A 115 9.18 10.70 16.01
C PRO A 115 7.95 9.92 15.47
N PRO A 116 7.15 9.29 16.34
CA PRO A 116 5.90 8.70 15.89
C PRO A 116 5.04 9.81 15.28
N ASN A 117 4.69 9.70 14.01
CA ASN A 117 3.72 10.57 13.34
C ASN A 117 2.31 10.26 13.90
N SER A 118 2.07 10.65 15.15
CA SER A 118 0.74 11.00 15.58
C SER A 118 0.43 12.34 14.93
N LEU A 119 -0.41 12.34 13.89
CA LEU A 119 -1.31 13.44 13.45
C LEU A 119 -1.60 13.35 11.94
N TYR A 120 -2.47 12.43 11.55
CA TYR A 120 -3.36 12.61 10.38
C TYR A 120 -4.84 12.44 10.78
N LEU A 121 -5.16 12.88 12.01
CA LEU A 121 -6.52 13.11 12.50
C LEU A 121 -6.54 14.47 13.21
N SER A 122 -6.21 15.54 12.49
CA SER A 122 -6.50 16.92 12.94
C SER A 122 -6.53 17.89 11.77
N ALA A 123 -7.54 17.74 10.92
CA ALA A 123 -8.16 18.87 10.25
C ALA A 123 -9.66 18.72 10.50
N GLY A 124 -10.15 19.30 11.59
CA GLY A 124 -11.59 19.29 11.93
C GLY A 124 -11.95 18.80 13.33
N ALA A 125 -11.23 19.19 14.38
CA ALA A 125 -11.73 19.06 15.75
C ALA A 125 -11.27 20.24 16.60
N GLU A 126 -11.79 21.42 16.29
CA GLU A 126 -11.76 22.50 17.28
C GLU A 126 -12.80 22.22 18.37
N HIS A 127 -12.30 22.14 19.60
CA HIS A 127 -13.02 22.29 20.88
C HIS A 127 -13.88 21.11 21.37
N ALA A 128 -13.27 20.26 22.20
CA ALA A 128 -13.93 19.66 23.36
C ALA A 128 -12.90 19.24 24.42
N GLU A 129 -12.45 20.20 25.24
CA GLU A 129 -11.71 19.88 26.46
C GLU A 129 -12.63 19.19 27.49
N GLY A 130 -12.14 18.09 28.06
CA GLY A 130 -12.48 17.67 29.42
C GLY A 130 -13.83 16.99 29.65
N ARG A 131 -13.92 15.68 29.36
CA ARG A 131 -14.77 14.75 30.12
C ARG A 131 -14.22 13.33 30.05
N THR A 132 -13.83 12.80 31.22
CA THR A 132 -13.56 11.37 31.41
C THR A 132 -14.81 10.57 31.01
N PRO A 133 -14.71 9.52 30.18
CA PRO A 133 -15.88 8.71 29.84
C PRO A 133 -16.32 7.92 31.08
N ALA A 134 -17.60 8.06 31.43
CA ALA A 134 -18.26 7.23 32.43
C ALA A 134 -18.40 5.78 31.90
N PRO A 135 -18.38 4.75 32.78
CA PRO A 135 -18.59 3.37 32.37
C PRO A 135 -20.01 3.17 31.78
N PRO A 136 -20.18 2.20 30.87
CA PRO A 136 -21.46 1.99 30.19
C PRO A 136 -22.54 1.51 31.17
N PRO A 137 -23.80 1.97 31.03
CA PRO A 137 -24.90 1.45 31.82
C PRO A 137 -25.32 0.06 31.33
N GLU A 138 -25.68 -0.80 32.28
CA GLU A 138 -26.22 -2.14 32.03
C GLU A 138 -27.59 -2.10 31.35
N ALA A 139 -27.87 -3.17 30.60
CA ALA A 139 -29.05 -3.35 29.76
C ALA A 139 -30.38 -3.24 30.52
N GLY A 140 -31.30 -2.46 29.96
CA GLY A 140 -32.69 -2.36 30.40
C GLY A 140 -33.55 -1.70 29.32
N GLU A 141 -34.32 -2.55 28.65
CA GLU A 141 -35.64 -2.37 28.00
C GLU A 141 -36.18 -1.01 27.52
N GLU A 142 -36.83 -1.13 26.34
CA GLU A 142 -37.86 -0.29 25.72
C GLU A 142 -37.43 0.91 24.83
N ALA A 143 -37.71 0.71 23.53
CA ALA A 143 -37.70 1.73 22.49
C ALA A 143 -39.00 2.56 22.52
N PRO A 144 -38.93 3.83 22.08
CA PRO A 144 -40.06 4.45 21.41
C PRO A 144 -39.73 5.04 20.04
N GLU A 145 -40.80 5.15 19.28
CA GLU A 145 -40.96 5.53 17.87
C GLU A 145 -40.86 7.05 17.59
N LEU A 146 -40.46 7.36 16.36
CA LEU A 146 -40.82 8.50 15.48
C LEU A 146 -40.31 9.93 15.79
N ALA A 147 -39.59 10.52 14.83
CA ALA A 147 -40.08 11.65 14.03
C ALA A 147 -39.10 12.04 12.92
N GLU A 148 -39.64 12.22 11.71
CA GLU A 148 -39.01 12.87 10.56
C GLU A 148 -38.83 14.37 10.82
N THR A 149 -37.66 14.92 10.53
CA THR A 149 -37.51 16.31 10.07
C THR A 149 -36.40 16.42 9.03
N THR A 150 -36.77 16.94 7.88
CA THR A 150 -35.93 17.41 6.78
C THR A 150 -35.42 18.82 7.07
N GLU A 151 -34.11 19.05 6.88
CA GLU A 151 -33.43 20.31 6.46
C GLU A 151 -31.92 20.01 6.56
N GLY A 152 -31.13 19.98 5.49
CA GLY A 152 -30.74 21.12 4.68
C GLY A 152 -29.31 21.55 5.08
N ALA A 153 -28.28 20.97 4.45
CA ALA A 153 -26.89 21.42 4.61
C ALA A 153 -26.13 21.28 3.28
N GLU A 154 -25.78 22.44 2.72
CA GLU A 154 -24.91 22.63 1.57
C GLU A 154 -23.43 22.43 1.96
N GLY A 155 -22.66 21.77 1.08
CA GLY A 155 -21.27 22.07 0.76
C GLY A 155 -20.17 21.85 1.82
N THR A 156 -19.46 20.73 1.71
CA THR A 156 -18.00 20.63 1.91
C THR A 156 -17.44 19.49 1.05
N ASP A 157 -16.52 19.80 0.13
CA ASP A 157 -15.92 18.90 -0.88
C ASP A 157 -14.61 18.23 -0.38
N ASP A 158 -14.44 18.08 0.94
CA ASP A 158 -13.21 17.53 1.54
C ASP A 158 -13.37 16.12 2.16
N ALA A 159 -14.51 15.45 1.93
CA ALA A 159 -14.81 14.14 2.51
C ALA A 159 -14.58 12.95 1.54
N GLU A 160 -14.20 13.17 0.29
CA GLU A 160 -14.18 12.11 -0.73
C GLU A 160 -12.86 11.28 -0.78
N GLU A 161 -11.78 11.73 -0.13
CA GLU A 161 -10.45 11.09 -0.25
C GLU A 161 -10.20 9.96 0.78
N ALA A 162 -11.05 9.81 1.80
CA ALA A 162 -11.00 8.70 2.76
C ALA A 162 -12.03 7.59 2.47
N ALA A 163 -13.11 7.89 1.74
CA ALA A 163 -14.17 6.93 1.42
C ALA A 163 -13.97 6.16 0.09
N ALA A 164 -13.00 6.56 -0.74
CA ALA A 164 -12.68 5.89 -2.00
C ALA A 164 -11.82 4.60 -1.86
N ALA A 165 -11.75 4.01 -0.66
CA ALA A 165 -11.05 2.75 -0.38
C ALA A 165 -11.97 1.51 -0.31
N ALA A 166 -13.27 1.67 -0.50
CA ALA A 166 -14.21 0.55 -0.59
C ALA A 166 -15.39 0.89 -1.52
N GLY A 167 -15.25 0.63 -2.83
CA GLY A 167 -16.35 0.86 -3.77
C GLY A 167 -16.06 0.47 -5.22
N ALA A 168 -16.61 -0.69 -5.61
CA ALA A 168 -16.98 -1.12 -6.96
C ALA A 168 -15.88 -1.34 -8.03
N ALA A 169 -15.30 -2.54 -8.05
CA ALA A 169 -14.95 -3.19 -9.31
C ALA A 169 -16.20 -3.93 -9.82
N SER A 170 -16.93 -3.34 -10.77
CA SER A 170 -17.99 -4.03 -11.50
C SER A 170 -17.42 -4.71 -12.73
N ASP A 171 -17.64 -6.01 -12.76
CA ASP A 171 -17.51 -7.00 -13.83
C ASP A 171 -17.74 -6.49 -15.25
N THR A 172 -16.74 -6.67 -16.12
CA THR A 172 -16.90 -7.04 -17.53
C THR A 172 -15.73 -7.93 -17.93
N ALA A 173 -15.85 -9.23 -17.70
CA ALA A 173 -15.03 -10.23 -18.37
C ALA A 173 -15.50 -10.39 -19.82
N GLU A 174 -14.78 -9.78 -20.77
CA GLU A 174 -14.76 -10.27 -22.16
C GLU A 174 -13.68 -11.36 -22.22
N GLY A 175 -14.10 -12.57 -22.62
CA GLY A 175 -13.22 -13.72 -22.77
C GLY A 175 -12.22 -13.49 -23.89
N ASP A 176 -10.94 -13.68 -23.58
CA ASP A 176 -9.90 -13.96 -24.55
C ASP A 176 -9.42 -15.39 -24.34
N ASP A 177 -9.54 -16.19 -25.41
CA ASP A 177 -9.04 -17.55 -25.54
C ASP A 177 -7.54 -17.60 -25.22
N VAL A 178 -7.17 -18.31 -24.15
CA VAL A 178 -5.78 -18.68 -23.88
C VAL A 178 -5.51 -20.00 -24.59
N ALA A 179 -4.78 -19.91 -25.70
CA ALA A 179 -4.16 -21.06 -26.34
C ALA A 179 -3.14 -21.69 -25.38
N ASP A 180 -3.18 -23.02 -25.28
CA ASP A 180 -2.13 -23.85 -24.69
C ASP A 180 -0.78 -23.50 -25.34
N GLU A 181 0.17 -22.98 -24.56
CA GLU A 181 1.58 -22.98 -24.92
C GLU A 181 2.41 -23.61 -23.80
N GLU A 182 3.25 -24.55 -24.23
CA GLU A 182 3.93 -25.59 -23.49
C GLU A 182 4.93 -25.05 -22.45
N GLU A 183 4.96 -25.68 -21.28
CA GLU A 183 6.05 -25.51 -20.32
C GLU A 183 7.36 -26.11 -20.88
N PRO A 184 8.50 -25.41 -20.79
CA PRO A 184 9.79 -26.08 -20.95
C PRO A 184 10.15 -26.86 -19.68
N SER A 185 10.48 -28.13 -19.93
CA SER A 185 10.79 -29.18 -18.98
C SER A 185 12.08 -28.99 -18.18
N ASP A 186 11.99 -29.47 -16.94
CA ASP A 186 13.00 -29.83 -15.94
C ASP A 186 14.50 -29.63 -16.20
N ALA A 187 15.14 -28.99 -15.23
CA ALA A 187 16.42 -29.47 -14.70
C ALA A 187 16.43 -29.40 -13.16
N ALA A 188 16.34 -30.59 -12.58
CA ALA A 188 16.47 -30.99 -11.18
C ALA A 188 17.25 -30.07 -10.23
N ALA A 189 16.59 -29.73 -9.10
CA ALA A 189 17.26 -29.59 -7.81
C ALA A 189 16.52 -30.48 -6.80
N GLN A 190 17.03 -31.70 -6.62
CA GLN A 190 16.69 -32.57 -5.50
C GLN A 190 17.25 -31.95 -4.21
N ALA A 191 16.36 -31.70 -3.25
CA ALA A 191 16.69 -31.72 -1.84
C ALA A 191 15.51 -32.38 -1.13
N ASP A 192 15.73 -33.62 -0.68
CA ASP A 192 14.82 -34.39 0.18
C ASP A 192 15.09 -34.03 1.66
N PRO A 193 14.30 -34.52 2.64
CA PRO A 193 13.67 -33.72 3.67
C PRO A 193 14.48 -33.69 4.97
N ALA A 194 14.30 -32.63 5.79
CA ALA A 194 14.76 -32.66 7.17
C ALA A 194 13.85 -31.82 8.07
N ASP A 195 13.12 -32.55 8.90
CA ASP A 195 12.95 -32.32 10.34
C ASP A 195 12.17 -31.10 10.84
N ALA A 196 10.93 -31.41 11.20
CA ALA A 196 10.22 -30.75 12.28
C ALA A 196 10.96 -30.98 13.62
N ASP A 197 11.79 -30.03 14.03
CA ASP A 197 11.90 -29.54 15.41
C ASP A 197 12.81 -28.31 15.41
N GLY A 198 12.28 -27.14 15.75
CA GLY A 198 12.98 -25.89 15.46
C GLY A 198 12.36 -24.65 16.08
N THR A 199 11.87 -24.74 17.32
CA THR A 199 11.66 -23.59 18.22
C THR A 199 12.99 -22.93 18.66
N ALA A 200 14.05 -23.09 17.86
CA ALA A 200 15.35 -22.51 18.09
C ALA A 200 15.28 -20.98 17.90
N ASP A 201 15.25 -20.30 19.03
CA ASP A 201 15.67 -18.92 19.32
C ASP A 201 16.30 -18.16 18.14
N ARG A 202 15.43 -17.64 17.25
CA ARG A 202 15.73 -16.86 16.04
C ARG A 202 16.21 -15.43 16.38
N ARG A 203 17.31 -15.27 17.13
CA ARG A 203 17.77 -13.97 17.70
C ARG A 203 18.71 -13.13 16.82
N ALA A 204 18.37 -12.88 15.56
CA ALA A 204 19.11 -11.91 14.73
C ALA A 204 18.30 -10.63 14.45
N ALA A 205 17.01 -10.75 14.15
CA ALA A 205 16.14 -9.60 13.90
C ALA A 205 15.55 -9.01 15.20
N SER A 206 15.37 -7.68 15.21
CA SER A 206 14.69 -6.98 16.31
C SER A 206 13.24 -7.45 16.43
N ALA A 207 12.71 -7.61 17.64
CA ALA A 207 11.30 -7.94 17.88
C ALA A 207 10.33 -6.92 17.25
N ALA A 208 10.77 -5.67 17.09
CA ALA A 208 10.00 -4.63 16.42
C ALA A 208 9.92 -4.78 14.89
N THR A 209 10.67 -5.72 14.28
CA THR A 209 10.70 -5.92 12.82
C THR A 209 9.34 -6.38 12.32
N LEU A 210 8.71 -5.57 11.46
CA LEU A 210 7.52 -5.93 10.69
C LEU A 210 7.81 -5.68 9.22
N LEU A 211 8.04 -6.74 8.45
CA LEU A 211 8.18 -6.66 7.00
C LEU A 211 6.86 -6.99 6.32
N LEU A 212 6.63 -6.36 5.18
CA LEU A 212 5.55 -6.72 4.27
C LEU A 212 6.15 -7.36 3.02
N VAL A 213 5.70 -8.57 2.68
CA VAL A 213 6.14 -9.30 1.49
C VAL A 213 4.98 -9.41 0.52
N LEU A 214 5.16 -8.91 -0.70
CA LEU A 214 4.13 -8.90 -1.73
C LEU A 214 4.39 -10.03 -2.74
N ASP A 215 3.46 -10.96 -2.87
CA ASP A 215 3.53 -12.07 -3.82
C ASP A 215 2.56 -11.85 -4.99
N GLY A 216 3.04 -11.13 -6.01
CA GLY A 216 2.33 -10.99 -7.28
C GLY A 216 1.17 -9.97 -7.27
N ILE A 217 1.30 -8.88 -6.53
CA ILE A 217 0.36 -7.74 -6.63
C ILE A 217 0.56 -7.06 -7.99
N VAL A 218 -0.40 -7.24 -8.90
CA VAL A 218 -0.33 -6.73 -10.29
C VAL A 218 -1.08 -5.41 -10.50
N ASP A 219 -2.07 -5.12 -9.66
CA ASP A 219 -2.87 -3.91 -9.78
C ASP A 219 -2.16 -2.71 -9.10
N PRO A 220 -1.89 -1.60 -9.82
CA PRO A 220 -1.26 -0.41 -9.25
C PRO A 220 -2.07 0.28 -8.14
N GLY A 221 -3.41 0.22 -8.21
CA GLY A 221 -4.30 0.78 -7.19
C GLY A 221 -4.17 0.04 -5.86
N ASN A 222 -4.26 -1.29 -5.90
CA ASN A 222 -4.03 -2.18 -4.76
C ASN A 222 -2.63 -1.97 -4.19
N LEU A 223 -1.58 -1.94 -5.03
CA LEU A 223 -0.22 -1.69 -4.56
C LEU A 223 -0.12 -0.35 -3.81
N GLY A 224 -0.61 0.74 -4.39
CA GLY A 224 -0.57 2.05 -3.73
C GLY A 224 -1.31 2.08 -2.39
N ALA A 225 -2.51 1.49 -2.32
CA ALA A 225 -3.30 1.40 -1.09
C ALA A 225 -2.60 0.56 -0.02
N ILE A 226 -2.01 -0.58 -0.41
CA ILE A 226 -1.23 -1.45 0.48
C ILE A 226 -0.02 -0.70 1.06
N LEU A 227 0.72 0.04 0.23
CA LEU A 227 1.88 0.81 0.69
C LEU A 227 1.49 1.94 1.64
N ARG A 228 0.38 2.63 1.37
CA ARG A 228 -0.15 3.64 2.30
C ARG A 228 -0.43 3.04 3.67
N THR A 229 -1.17 1.92 3.71
CA THR A 229 -1.44 1.21 4.96
C THR A 229 -0.15 0.70 5.63
N ALA A 230 0.80 0.18 4.86
CA ALA A 230 2.06 -0.34 5.37
C ALA A 230 2.84 0.72 6.15
N GLU A 231 2.97 1.93 5.60
CA GLU A 231 3.59 3.05 6.29
C GLU A 231 2.86 3.37 7.59
N CYS A 232 1.53 3.55 7.53
CA CYS A 232 0.73 3.90 8.71
C CYS A 232 0.75 2.81 9.81
N ALA A 233 0.93 1.54 9.43
CA ALA A 233 1.05 0.42 10.36
C ALA A 233 2.47 0.22 10.93
N GLY A 234 3.44 1.06 10.54
CA GLY A 234 4.81 0.99 11.02
C GLY A 234 5.63 -0.15 10.41
N VAL A 235 5.34 -0.53 9.15
CA VAL A 235 6.14 -1.53 8.42
C VAL A 235 7.58 -1.06 8.29
N THR A 236 8.51 -1.91 8.72
CA THR A 236 9.95 -1.69 8.70
C THR A 236 10.53 -1.66 7.27
N GLY A 237 9.91 -2.41 6.35
CA GLY A 237 10.30 -2.47 4.94
C GLY A 237 9.41 -3.40 4.13
N VAL A 238 9.42 -3.19 2.81
CA VAL A 238 8.59 -3.91 1.85
C VAL A 238 9.47 -4.73 0.91
N VAL A 239 9.22 -6.03 0.82
CA VAL A 239 9.85 -6.95 -0.13
C VAL A 239 8.87 -7.18 -1.29
N LEU A 240 9.33 -6.95 -2.53
CA LEU A 240 8.49 -7.08 -3.72
C LEU A 240 9.27 -7.73 -4.88
N PRO A 241 8.60 -8.44 -5.81
CA PRO A 241 9.28 -9.09 -6.92
C PRO A 241 9.62 -8.07 -8.03
N ARG A 242 10.73 -8.31 -8.73
CA ARG A 242 11.14 -7.49 -9.90
C ARG A 242 10.30 -7.72 -11.15
N HIS A 243 9.61 -8.85 -11.21
CA HIS A 243 8.86 -9.32 -12.38
C HIS A 243 7.45 -9.74 -11.97
N ARG A 244 6.52 -9.69 -12.93
CA ARG A 244 5.13 -10.16 -12.75
C ARG A 244 4.38 -9.49 -11.59
N ALA A 245 4.66 -8.21 -11.34
CA ALA A 245 4.00 -7.36 -10.35
C ALA A 245 4.00 -5.90 -10.82
N ALA A 246 3.14 -5.08 -10.22
CA ALA A 246 3.13 -3.65 -10.42
C ALA A 246 4.46 -3.02 -9.98
N ARG A 247 4.94 -2.04 -10.74
CA ARG A 247 6.06 -1.16 -10.37
C ARG A 247 5.55 0.08 -9.65
N ILE A 248 6.43 0.84 -9.01
CA ILE A 248 6.09 2.12 -8.38
C ILE A 248 5.95 3.19 -9.47
N THR A 249 4.81 3.16 -10.15
CA THR A 249 4.41 4.12 -11.19
C THR A 249 3.86 5.41 -10.56
N PRO A 250 3.65 6.48 -11.36
CA PRO A 250 2.95 7.68 -10.88
C PRO A 250 1.58 7.38 -10.26
N THR A 251 0.85 6.40 -10.80
CA THR A 251 -0.43 5.95 -10.24
C THR A 251 -0.26 5.36 -8.84
N VAL A 252 0.75 4.52 -8.62
CA VAL A 252 1.06 3.95 -7.29
C VAL A 252 1.48 5.06 -6.33
N ALA A 253 2.39 5.95 -6.75
CA ALA A 253 2.87 7.06 -5.93
C ALA A 253 1.71 7.96 -5.47
N LYS A 254 0.82 8.30 -6.40
CA LYS A 254 -0.39 9.07 -6.10
C LYS A 254 -1.30 8.35 -5.10
N ARG A 255 -1.60 7.07 -5.34
CA ARG A 255 -2.48 6.26 -4.46
C ARG A 255 -1.88 6.04 -3.07
N ALA A 256 -0.55 5.95 -2.98
CA ALA A 256 0.17 5.81 -1.72
C ALA A 256 0.20 7.11 -0.88
N ALA A 257 -0.19 8.25 -1.46
CA ALA A 257 -0.28 9.55 -0.78
C ALA A 257 1.00 9.91 0.01
N GLY A 258 2.18 9.67 -0.59
CA GLY A 258 3.47 10.01 0.02
C GLY A 258 4.14 8.87 0.81
N ALA A 259 3.44 7.78 1.11
CA ALA A 259 4.01 6.65 1.87
C ALA A 259 5.27 6.03 1.24
N ILE A 260 5.43 6.13 -0.09
CA ILE A 260 6.61 5.61 -0.79
C ILE A 260 7.92 6.32 -0.41
N GLU A 261 7.85 7.50 0.21
CA GLU A 261 9.03 8.28 0.60
C GLU A 261 9.61 7.84 1.95
N HIS A 262 8.77 7.16 2.75
CA HIS A 262 9.10 6.69 4.10
C HIS A 262 9.37 5.18 4.15
N LEU A 263 8.88 4.44 3.15
CA LEU A 263 9.08 3.00 3.05
C LEU A 263 10.42 2.63 2.39
N ARG A 264 11.04 1.57 2.92
CA ARG A 264 12.22 0.95 2.32
C ARG A 264 11.80 -0.25 1.48
N PHE A 265 12.35 -0.35 0.28
CA PHE A 265 11.95 -1.36 -0.70
C PHE A 265 13.10 -2.31 -1.05
N ALA A 266 12.86 -3.61 -0.93
CA ALA A 266 13.76 -4.67 -1.38
C ALA A 266 13.18 -5.40 -2.61
N PRO A 267 13.55 -4.99 -3.83
CA PRO A 267 13.16 -5.70 -5.05
C PRO A 267 13.96 -7.00 -5.23
N VAL A 268 13.27 -8.14 -5.22
CA VAL A 268 13.87 -9.48 -5.28
C VAL A 268 13.57 -10.21 -6.60
N SER A 269 14.44 -11.16 -6.99
CA SER A 269 14.21 -12.01 -8.16
C SER A 269 13.08 -13.02 -7.95
N GLY A 270 12.82 -13.42 -6.70
CA GLY A 270 11.72 -14.30 -6.33
C GLY A 270 11.43 -14.29 -4.84
N ILE A 271 10.14 -14.30 -4.49
CA ILE A 271 9.69 -14.33 -3.08
C ILE A 271 10.14 -15.58 -2.32
N PRO A 272 10.11 -16.81 -2.88
CA PRO A 272 10.54 -18.00 -2.13
C PRO A 272 11.99 -17.93 -1.62
N THR A 273 12.91 -17.39 -2.43
CA THR A 273 14.30 -17.19 -2.03
C THR A 273 14.42 -16.12 -0.94
N ALA A 274 13.69 -15.01 -1.08
CA ALA A 274 13.66 -13.96 -0.06
C ALA A 274 13.13 -14.48 1.29
N LEU A 275 12.10 -15.33 1.29
CA LEU A 275 11.60 -15.96 2.51
C LEU A 275 12.64 -16.88 3.16
N ALA A 276 13.45 -17.58 2.37
CA ALA A 276 14.54 -18.39 2.89
C ALA A 276 15.60 -17.54 3.58
N THR A 277 16.02 -16.44 2.95
CA THR A 277 16.93 -15.46 3.54
C THR A 277 16.38 -14.86 4.83
N LEU A 278 15.09 -14.48 4.86
CA LEU A 278 14.45 -13.95 6.05
C LEU A 278 14.42 -14.96 7.21
N ALA A 279 14.17 -16.23 6.92
CA ALA A 279 14.21 -17.29 7.92
C ALA A 279 15.61 -17.48 8.52
N GLU A 280 16.67 -17.41 7.70
CA GLU A 280 18.07 -17.44 8.17
C GLU A 280 18.42 -16.25 9.08
N GLN A 281 17.75 -15.11 8.88
CA GLN A 281 17.89 -13.91 9.71
C GLN A 281 16.90 -13.87 10.89
N GLY A 282 16.21 -14.98 11.16
CA GLY A 282 15.35 -15.09 12.32
C GLY A 282 13.97 -14.42 12.19
N VAL A 283 13.54 -14.08 10.98
CA VAL A 283 12.21 -13.50 10.73
C VAL A 283 11.22 -14.61 10.42
N TRP A 284 10.07 -14.60 11.10
CA TRP A 284 8.96 -15.53 10.85
C TRP A 284 8.12 -15.04 9.69
N SER A 285 7.74 -15.94 8.79
CA SER A 285 6.89 -15.63 7.65
C SER A 285 5.45 -16.10 7.89
N VAL A 286 4.50 -15.15 7.82
CA VAL A 286 3.07 -15.42 8.02
C VAL A 286 2.30 -15.08 6.75
N GLY A 287 1.81 -16.10 6.07
CA GLY A 287 1.05 -15.94 4.83
C GLY A 287 -0.44 -15.72 5.06
N LEU A 288 -1.03 -14.73 4.40
CA LEU A 288 -2.47 -14.58 4.32
C LEU A 288 -3.06 -15.53 3.29
N ASP A 289 -3.84 -16.50 3.77
CA ASP A 289 -4.47 -17.52 2.94
C ASP A 289 -5.88 -17.80 3.45
N VAL A 290 -6.89 -17.63 2.59
CA VAL A 290 -8.30 -17.86 2.93
C VAL A 290 -8.58 -19.30 3.37
N THR A 291 -7.74 -20.25 2.96
CA THR A 291 -7.86 -21.68 3.29
C THR A 291 -7.09 -22.09 4.55
N ALA A 292 -6.44 -21.16 5.25
CA ALA A 292 -5.72 -21.47 6.48
C ALA A 292 -6.68 -21.82 7.63
N ASP A 293 -6.30 -22.78 8.48
CA ASP A 293 -7.12 -23.22 9.62
C ASP A 293 -7.14 -22.20 10.77
N GLN A 294 -6.02 -21.51 11.01
CA GLN A 294 -5.87 -20.49 12.05
C GLN A 294 -6.38 -19.13 11.56
N THR A 295 -7.06 -18.40 12.44
CA THR A 295 -7.44 -17.00 12.17
C THR A 295 -6.36 -16.04 12.60
N ILE A 296 -6.29 -14.88 11.96
CA ILE A 296 -5.27 -13.87 12.30
C ILE A 296 -5.41 -13.35 13.73
N TRP A 297 -6.62 -13.43 14.29
CA TRP A 297 -6.92 -13.13 15.69
C TRP A 297 -6.39 -14.15 16.68
N GLN A 298 -5.78 -15.24 16.21
CA GLN A 298 -5.17 -16.28 17.04
C GLN A 298 -3.66 -16.39 16.77
N LEU A 299 -3.07 -15.43 16.05
CA LEU A 299 -1.67 -15.49 15.63
C LEU A 299 -0.69 -15.25 16.80
N ASP A 300 -0.02 -16.31 17.23
CA ASP A 300 0.95 -16.25 18.35
C ASP A 300 2.32 -15.65 17.99
N LEU A 301 2.51 -15.21 16.74
CA LEU A 301 3.77 -14.68 16.21
C LEU A 301 3.80 -13.15 16.07
N ALA A 302 2.75 -12.45 16.51
CA ALA A 302 2.65 -11.01 16.29
C ALA A 302 3.78 -10.20 16.97
N ASP A 303 4.27 -10.67 18.12
CA ASP A 303 5.34 -10.00 18.89
C ASP A 303 6.76 -10.47 18.50
N ALA A 304 6.85 -11.42 17.57
CA ALA A 304 8.12 -11.88 17.01
C ALA A 304 8.54 -11.01 15.81
N PRO A 305 9.83 -11.04 15.40
CA PRO A 305 10.24 -10.50 14.11
C PRO A 305 9.44 -11.19 12.99
N LEU A 306 8.67 -10.41 12.25
CA LEU A 306 7.59 -10.92 11.40
C LEU A 306 7.70 -10.38 9.97
N ALA A 307 7.47 -11.24 8.98
CA ALA A 307 7.22 -10.93 7.60
C ALA A 307 5.79 -11.37 7.24
N LEU A 308 4.88 -10.42 7.12
CA LEU A 308 3.52 -10.68 6.67
C LEU A 308 3.52 -10.80 5.14
N VAL A 309 3.04 -11.92 4.61
CA VAL A 309 3.03 -12.22 3.18
C VAL A 309 1.63 -12.10 2.61
N LEU A 310 1.45 -11.18 1.66
CA LEU A 310 0.19 -10.92 0.97
C LEU A 310 0.27 -11.40 -0.48
N GLY A 311 -0.70 -12.23 -0.88
CA GLY A 311 -0.80 -12.77 -2.22
C GLY A 311 -1.58 -11.89 -3.20
N ALA A 312 -1.54 -12.29 -4.47
CA ALA A 312 -2.30 -11.67 -5.55
C ALA A 312 -3.81 -11.80 -5.33
N GLU A 313 -4.58 -10.86 -5.87
CA GLU A 313 -6.03 -10.95 -5.89
C GLU A 313 -6.50 -12.20 -6.66
N GLY A 314 -7.55 -12.85 -6.14
CA GLY A 314 -8.09 -14.11 -6.66
C GLY A 314 -7.24 -15.33 -6.35
N ARG A 315 -6.00 -15.39 -6.86
CA ARG A 315 -5.11 -16.57 -6.71
C ARG A 315 -4.52 -16.71 -5.30
N GLY A 316 -4.46 -15.64 -4.53
CA GLY A 316 -3.79 -15.61 -3.23
C GLY A 316 -2.29 -15.86 -3.35
N LEU A 317 -1.71 -16.54 -2.36
CA LEU A 317 -0.30 -16.91 -2.35
C LEU A 317 0.02 -17.93 -3.45
N SER A 318 1.13 -17.72 -4.15
CA SER A 318 1.65 -18.73 -5.06
C SER A 318 2.02 -20.01 -4.29
N ARG A 319 1.92 -21.16 -4.96
CA ARG A 319 2.11 -22.48 -4.34
C ARG A 319 3.45 -22.63 -3.61
N LEU A 320 4.53 -22.09 -4.18
CA LEU A 320 5.86 -22.14 -3.57
C LEU A 320 5.97 -21.22 -2.35
N VAL A 321 5.40 -20.01 -2.44
CA VAL A 321 5.39 -19.05 -1.33
C VAL A 321 4.58 -19.60 -0.16
N ARG A 322 3.36 -20.10 -0.40
CA ARG A 322 2.53 -20.74 0.62
C ARG A 322 3.25 -21.86 1.36
N ARG A 323 3.97 -22.72 0.63
CA ARG A 323 4.74 -23.83 1.24
C ARG A 323 5.94 -23.36 2.05
N ARG A 324 6.47 -22.17 1.77
CA ARG A 324 7.67 -21.64 2.43
C ARG A 324 7.34 -20.77 3.64
N CYS A 325 6.12 -20.24 3.72
CA CYS A 325 5.63 -19.57 4.91
C CYS A 325 5.72 -20.49 6.13
N ASP A 326 6.21 -19.96 7.26
CA ASP A 326 6.29 -20.70 8.51
C ASP A 326 4.87 -20.99 9.06
N VAL A 327 3.97 -20.02 8.92
CA VAL A 327 2.56 -20.13 9.30
C VAL A 327 1.69 -19.52 8.21
N THR A 328 0.49 -20.06 8.01
CA THR A 328 -0.56 -19.39 7.24
C THR A 328 -1.75 -19.07 8.14
N THR A 329 -2.39 -17.94 7.86
CA THR A 329 -3.54 -17.47 8.63
C THR A 329 -4.60 -16.87 7.72
N ARG A 330 -5.87 -16.96 8.12
CA ARG A 330 -6.99 -16.35 7.40
C ARG A 330 -7.56 -15.14 8.13
N ILE A 331 -8.16 -14.24 7.38
CA ILE A 331 -9.09 -13.26 7.92
C ILE A 331 -10.47 -13.93 7.92
N PRO A 332 -11.08 -14.15 9.09
CA PRO A 332 -12.39 -14.77 9.15
C PRO A 332 -13.47 -13.84 8.58
N THR A 333 -14.38 -14.42 7.82
CA THR A 333 -15.51 -13.74 7.17
C THR A 333 -16.81 -14.32 7.72
N ALA A 334 -17.86 -13.48 7.78
CA ALA A 334 -19.19 -13.88 8.25
C ALA A 334 -20.27 -13.78 7.15
N GLY A 335 -19.87 -13.36 5.94
CA GLY A 335 -20.76 -13.16 4.80
C GLY A 335 -20.79 -14.35 3.83
N LYS A 336 -21.39 -14.11 2.67
CA LYS A 336 -21.46 -15.08 1.55
C LYS A 336 -20.25 -15.03 0.61
N LEU A 337 -19.39 -14.02 0.77
CA LEU A 337 -18.19 -13.85 -0.03
C LEU A 337 -17.00 -14.45 0.72
N ASP A 338 -16.18 -15.19 -0.02
CA ASP A 338 -15.11 -16.02 0.54
C ASP A 338 -13.73 -15.34 0.52
N SER A 339 -13.67 -14.09 0.05
CA SER A 339 -12.42 -13.33 -0.01
C SER A 339 -12.63 -11.82 0.11
N LEU A 340 -11.55 -11.13 0.45
CA LEU A 340 -11.44 -9.68 0.49
C LEU A 340 -10.52 -9.23 -0.64
N ASN A 341 -10.69 -7.98 -1.07
CA ASN A 341 -9.67 -7.31 -1.88
C ASN A 341 -8.32 -7.34 -1.17
N ALA A 342 -7.22 -7.49 -1.92
CA ALA A 342 -5.88 -7.66 -1.37
C ALA A 342 -5.45 -6.48 -0.47
N ALA A 343 -5.79 -5.24 -0.82
CA ALA A 343 -5.46 -4.08 -0.01
C ALA A 343 -6.25 -4.03 1.31
N ALA A 344 -7.52 -4.40 1.28
CA ALA A 344 -8.34 -4.53 2.49
C ALA A 344 -7.83 -5.64 3.41
N ALA A 345 -7.48 -6.81 2.84
CA ALA A 345 -6.91 -7.92 3.58
C ALA A 345 -5.56 -7.53 4.23
N GLY A 346 -4.67 -6.91 3.46
CA GLY A 346 -3.39 -6.40 3.97
C GLY A 346 -3.59 -5.38 5.10
N SER A 347 -4.58 -4.49 4.98
CA SER A 347 -4.89 -3.48 6.01
C SER A 347 -5.34 -4.09 7.32
N ILE A 348 -6.31 -5.01 7.27
CA ILE A 348 -6.77 -5.73 8.48
C ILE A 348 -5.61 -6.45 9.14
N ALA A 349 -4.76 -7.10 8.34
CA ALA A 349 -3.67 -7.90 8.88
C ALA A 349 -2.55 -7.09 9.50
N LEU A 350 -2.13 -6.00 8.85
CA LEU A 350 -1.11 -5.11 9.36
C LEU A 350 -1.56 -4.43 10.67
N PHE A 351 -2.80 -3.93 10.70
CA PHE A 351 -3.33 -3.28 11.90
C PHE A 351 -3.61 -4.26 13.04
N GLU A 352 -3.93 -5.54 12.77
CA GLU A 352 -4.03 -6.55 13.83
C GLU A 352 -2.66 -6.84 14.46
N VAL A 353 -1.59 -6.93 13.65
CA VAL A 353 -0.22 -7.08 14.18
C VAL A 353 0.17 -5.85 15.00
N MET A 354 -0.08 -4.64 14.47
CA MET A 354 0.19 -3.39 15.18
C MET A 354 -0.56 -3.33 16.53
N ARG A 355 -1.84 -3.69 16.54
CA ARG A 355 -2.67 -3.73 17.76
C ARG A 355 -2.10 -4.68 18.81
N ARG A 356 -1.63 -5.86 18.40
CA ARG A 356 -1.00 -6.83 19.32
C ARG A 356 0.30 -6.30 19.91
N ARG A 357 1.16 -5.72 19.07
CA ARG A 357 2.43 -5.13 19.50
C ARG A 357 2.28 -3.89 20.40
N ALA A 358 1.15 -3.19 20.29
CA ALA A 358 0.82 -2.06 21.13
C ALA A 358 0.15 -2.47 22.47
N ALA A 359 -0.28 -3.72 22.61
CA ALA A 359 -0.85 -4.21 23.86
C ALA A 359 0.27 -4.36 24.91
N PRO A 360 0.05 -3.89 26.15
CA PRO A 360 1.05 -3.83 27.21
C PRO A 360 1.46 -5.19 27.79
#